data_AF-A0ABD1UHU4-F1
#
_entry.id   AF-A0ABD1UHU4-F1
#
_cell.length_a   1.000
_cell.length_b   1.000
_cell.length_c   1.000
_cell.angle_alpha   90.00
_cell.angle_beta   90.00
_cell.angle_gamma   90.00
#
_symmetry.space_group_name_H-M   'P 1'
#
loop_
_entity.id
_entity.type
_entity.pdbx_description
1 polymer ?
#
loop_
_entity_poly.entity_id
_entity_poly.type
_entity_poly.pdbx_seq_one_letter_code
_entity_poly.pdbx_strand_id
1 'polypeptide(L)'
;MSPIFHLVKEINLTKIQWAVQVRIVPIWEIPICENSEEVYNLEIVFVDKNSPQNNHGGSRDRRSDRAAKEEDVQEVQRGVDLDALLDISTDELVKLFHARVRRRFQKGLKRKPMALIKKLRKSKCEAPPGEKPEIVKTHLRNKIIVHEMIGSVIGVYNGKTFNTVEIKPEMIRHYLAKFSISYKPVKHGRPAIGATHSSRFIPLK
;
A
#
# COMPACT_ATOMS: atom_id res chain seq x y z
N MET A 1 -9.26 10.27 -67.77
CA MET A 1 -8.35 11.42 -68.01
C MET A 1 -8.22 12.21 -66.72
N SER A 2 -7.15 11.99 -65.96
CA SER A 2 -6.55 13.05 -65.11
C SER A 2 -6.07 14.18 -66.04
N PRO A 3 -5.87 15.46 -65.64
CA PRO A 3 -4.93 15.84 -64.55
C PRO A 3 -5.32 17.18 -63.79
N ILE A 4 -4.94 17.41 -62.52
CA ILE A 4 -3.73 18.13 -62.01
C ILE A 4 -3.87 19.69 -61.90
N PHE A 5 -3.75 20.17 -60.64
CA PHE A 5 -2.99 21.33 -60.14
C PHE A 5 -3.67 22.66 -59.69
N HIS A 6 -3.50 22.89 -58.38
CA HIS A 6 -3.06 24.12 -57.68
C HIS A 6 -3.99 25.34 -57.58
N LEU A 7 -4.43 25.68 -56.35
CA LEU A 7 -3.74 26.69 -55.52
C LEU A 7 -4.23 26.73 -54.06
N VAL A 8 -3.26 26.63 -53.15
CA VAL A 8 -3.33 26.89 -51.71
C VAL A 8 -3.33 28.39 -51.45
N LYS A 9 -4.19 28.88 -50.54
CA LYS A 9 -3.94 29.90 -49.49
C LYS A 9 -5.23 30.17 -48.71
N GLU A 10 -5.30 29.69 -47.47
CA GLU A 10 -5.18 30.51 -46.25
C GLU A 10 -6.37 31.46 -46.00
N ILE A 11 -7.34 30.99 -45.20
CA ILE A 11 -8.17 31.86 -44.36
C ILE A 11 -8.18 31.30 -42.92
N ASN A 12 -7.22 31.81 -42.16
CA ASN A 12 -7.15 32.06 -40.72
C ASN A 12 -8.09 31.30 -39.75
N LEU A 13 -7.57 30.22 -39.16
CA LEU A 13 -8.05 29.56 -37.95
C LEU A 13 -7.43 30.22 -36.71
N THR A 14 -8.03 31.28 -36.12
CA THR A 14 -7.48 31.89 -34.89
C THR A 14 -8.52 32.42 -33.87
N LYS A 15 -9.79 31.95 -33.87
CA LYS A 15 -10.79 32.46 -32.89
C LYS A 15 -11.83 31.48 -32.32
N ILE A 16 -11.58 30.17 -32.27
CA ILE A 16 -12.42 29.23 -31.49
C ILE A 16 -11.50 28.15 -30.90
N GLN A 17 -11.22 28.21 -29.60
CA GLN A 17 -10.25 27.31 -28.93
C GLN A 17 -10.94 26.39 -27.92
N TRP A 18 -12.04 25.75 -28.35
CA TRP A 18 -12.61 24.58 -27.68
C TRP A 18 -12.30 23.35 -28.53
N ALA A 19 -11.57 22.39 -27.98
CA ALA A 19 -11.45 21.07 -28.58
C ALA A 19 -12.55 20.19 -27.96
N VAL A 20 -13.54 19.78 -28.77
CA VAL A 20 -14.49 18.73 -28.38
C VAL A 20 -13.81 17.40 -28.65
N GLN A 21 -13.45 16.67 -27.60
CA GLN A 21 -12.84 15.36 -27.73
C GLN A 21 -13.81 14.29 -27.24
N VAL A 22 -14.53 13.68 -28.18
CA VAL A 22 -15.36 12.51 -27.91
C VAL A 22 -14.43 11.30 -27.85
N ARG A 23 -14.19 10.76 -26.65
CA ARG A 23 -13.54 9.45 -26.50
C ARG A 23 -14.60 8.39 -26.30
N ILE A 24 -14.77 7.55 -27.31
CA ILE A 24 -15.41 6.24 -27.16
C ILE A 24 -14.32 5.31 -26.63
N VAL A 25 -14.46 4.83 -25.39
CA VAL A 25 -13.54 3.84 -24.82
C VAL A 25 -14.22 2.47 -24.87
N PRO A 26 -13.68 1.49 -25.61
CA PRO A 26 -14.21 0.13 -25.60
C PRO A 26 -13.89 -0.54 -24.26
N ILE A 27 -14.92 -1.08 -23.61
CA ILE A 27 -14.81 -1.89 -22.39
C ILE A 27 -14.36 -3.29 -22.83
N TRP A 28 -13.06 -3.51 -22.92
CA TRP A 28 -12.47 -4.84 -22.90
C TRP A 28 -11.23 -4.80 -22.01
N GLU A 29 -11.45 -5.12 -20.74
CA GLU A 29 -10.57 -5.83 -19.80
C GLU A 29 -11.02 -5.47 -18.38
N ILE A 30 -11.90 -6.31 -17.80
CA ILE A 30 -11.99 -6.63 -16.37
C ILE A 30 -12.94 -7.84 -16.22
N PRO A 31 -12.62 -8.82 -15.37
CA PRO A 31 -13.30 -10.10 -15.34
C PRO A 31 -14.62 -10.06 -14.56
N ILE A 32 -15.63 -10.64 -15.21
CA ILE A 32 -16.87 -11.25 -14.72
C ILE A 32 -17.00 -11.36 -13.19
N CYS A 33 -17.97 -10.65 -12.62
CA CYS A 33 -18.86 -11.14 -11.57
C CYS A 33 -20.20 -10.38 -11.71
N GLU A 34 -21.16 -11.06 -12.29
CA GLU A 34 -22.50 -10.62 -12.66
C GLU A 34 -23.41 -10.48 -11.42
N ASN A 35 -23.95 -9.29 -11.19
CA ASN A 35 -25.39 -9.12 -10.98
C ASN A 35 -25.79 -7.66 -11.20
N SER A 36 -26.79 -7.53 -12.06
CA SER A 36 -27.39 -6.34 -12.65
C SER A 36 -27.86 -5.29 -11.63
N GLU A 37 -27.51 -4.03 -11.88
CA GLU A 37 -28.48 -2.95 -12.10
C GLU A 37 -27.76 -1.75 -12.71
N GLU A 38 -28.23 -1.35 -13.88
CA GLU A 38 -27.69 -0.34 -14.77
C GLU A 38 -27.96 1.06 -14.20
N VAL A 39 -26.93 1.88 -14.00
CA VAL A 39 -27.11 3.34 -13.90
C VAL A 39 -25.91 4.05 -14.54
N TYR A 40 -26.08 4.50 -15.78
CA TYR A 40 -25.16 5.41 -16.45
C TYR A 40 -25.39 6.83 -15.89
N ASN A 41 -24.43 7.38 -15.13
CA ASN A 41 -24.46 8.80 -14.78
C ASN A 41 -23.63 9.60 -15.80
N LEU A 42 -24.31 10.48 -16.53
CA LEU A 42 -23.70 11.54 -17.34
C LEU A 42 -23.29 12.69 -16.41
N GLU A 43 -22.00 12.94 -16.24
CA GLU A 43 -21.53 14.23 -15.69
C GLU A 43 -20.84 15.04 -16.79
N ILE A 44 -21.38 16.24 -17.03
CA ILE A 44 -20.80 17.24 -17.93
C ILE A 44 -20.07 18.26 -17.05
N VAL A 45 -18.73 18.28 -17.11
CA VAL A 45 -17.91 19.28 -16.43
C VAL A 45 -17.30 20.22 -17.47
N PHE A 46 -17.66 21.50 -17.40
CA PHE A 46 -17.04 22.58 -18.19
C PHE A 46 -15.83 23.14 -17.43
N VAL A 47 -14.65 23.16 -18.07
CA VAL A 47 -13.45 23.81 -17.51
C VAL A 47 -13.01 24.95 -18.45
N ASP A 48 -12.98 26.16 -17.92
CA ASP A 48 -12.62 27.39 -18.62
C ASP A 48 -11.09 27.63 -18.58
N LYS A 49 -10.49 28.10 -19.68
CA LYS A 49 -9.02 28.16 -19.85
C LYS A 49 -8.34 29.42 -19.26
N ASN A 50 -9.05 30.22 -18.46
CA ASN A 50 -8.57 31.52 -17.98
C ASN A 50 -8.60 31.69 -16.45
N SER A 51 -8.19 30.68 -15.68
CA SER A 51 -7.88 30.90 -14.26
C SER A 51 -6.47 31.52 -14.11
N PRO A 52 -6.31 32.60 -13.32
CA PRO A 52 -5.08 33.39 -13.28
C PRO A 52 -3.92 32.62 -12.64
N GLN A 53 -2.72 32.79 -13.23
CA GLN A 53 -1.46 32.39 -12.60
C GLN A 53 -1.11 33.35 -11.46
N ASN A 54 -1.37 32.94 -10.22
CA ASN A 54 -0.97 33.71 -9.05
C ASN A 54 0.51 33.43 -8.73
N ASN A 55 1.40 34.25 -9.28
CA ASN A 55 2.79 34.37 -8.83
C ASN A 55 2.81 35.05 -7.46
N HIS A 56 3.03 34.29 -6.39
CA HIS A 56 3.44 34.84 -5.11
C HIS A 56 4.83 34.30 -4.76
N GLY A 57 5.81 35.20 -4.87
CA GLY A 57 7.15 34.97 -4.37
C GLY A 57 7.12 34.88 -2.86
N GLY A 58 7.31 33.67 -2.33
CA GLY A 58 7.68 33.40 -0.95
C GLY A 58 9.14 32.95 -0.89
N SER A 59 9.89 33.46 0.08
CA SER A 59 11.26 33.07 0.38
C SER A 59 11.38 31.53 0.46
N ARG A 60 12.14 30.94 -0.47
CA ARG A 60 12.43 29.51 -0.53
C ARG A 60 13.24 29.08 0.69
N ASP A 61 12.55 28.61 1.71
CA ASP A 61 13.19 28.00 2.86
C ASP A 61 13.69 26.61 2.45
N ARG A 62 14.98 26.47 2.11
CA ARG A 62 15.57 25.19 1.66
C ARG A 62 15.45 24.05 2.70
N ARG A 63 15.02 24.36 3.93
CA ARG A 63 14.73 23.38 4.97
C ARG A 63 13.38 22.67 4.77
N SER A 64 12.35 23.32 4.24
CA SER A 64 11.04 22.68 4.02
C SER A 64 11.05 21.75 2.81
N ASP A 65 11.82 22.08 1.76
CA ASP A 65 11.94 21.22 0.57
C ASP A 65 12.75 19.94 0.83
N ARG A 66 13.57 19.91 1.89
CA ARG A 66 14.24 18.68 2.36
C ARG A 66 13.31 17.78 3.15
N ALA A 67 12.43 18.36 3.97
CA ALA A 67 11.41 17.62 4.71
C ALA A 67 10.35 16.99 3.80
N ALA A 68 9.95 17.65 2.71
CA ALA A 68 9.02 17.10 1.73
C ALA A 68 9.63 16.04 0.79
N LYS A 69 10.97 15.95 0.71
CA LYS A 69 11.67 14.89 -0.03
C LYS A 69 12.05 13.69 0.85
N GLU A 70 11.75 13.74 2.14
CA GLU A 70 12.02 12.66 3.08
C GLU A 70 10.88 11.62 3.15
N GLU A 71 9.74 11.85 2.49
CA GLU A 71 8.62 10.90 2.46
C GLU A 71 8.68 9.87 1.30
N ASP A 72 9.55 10.08 0.30
CA ASP A 72 9.69 9.20 -0.88
C ASP A 72 10.99 8.38 -0.88
N VAL A 73 11.54 8.03 0.29
CA VAL A 73 12.50 6.93 0.32
C VAL A 73 11.70 5.62 0.24
N GLN A 74 11.21 5.31 -0.95
CA GLN A 74 10.82 3.96 -1.31
C GLN A 74 12.04 3.08 -1.06
N GLU A 75 12.10 2.41 0.09
CA GLU A 75 13.12 1.39 0.35
C GLU A 75 12.86 0.26 -0.65
N VAL A 76 13.56 0.37 -1.77
CA VAL A 76 13.45 -0.53 -2.90
C VAL A 76 13.85 -1.92 -2.42
N GLN A 77 12.89 -2.84 -2.33
CA GLN A 77 13.18 -4.17 -1.83
C GLN A 77 14.07 -4.89 -2.85
N ARG A 78 15.39 -4.88 -2.59
CA ARG A 78 16.42 -5.39 -3.50
C ARG A 78 16.37 -4.79 -4.91
N GLY A 79 15.95 -3.53 -5.04
CA GLY A 79 15.90 -2.89 -6.37
C GLY A 79 14.61 -3.13 -7.16
N VAL A 80 13.56 -3.72 -6.56
CA VAL A 80 12.21 -3.83 -7.15
C VAL A 80 11.27 -2.77 -6.59
N ASP A 81 10.59 -2.06 -7.50
CA ASP A 81 9.56 -1.06 -7.19
C ASP A 81 8.25 -1.68 -6.68
N LEU A 82 7.39 -0.88 -6.04
CA LEU A 82 6.14 -1.38 -5.45
C LEU A 82 5.18 -1.97 -6.49
N ASP A 83 5.02 -1.30 -7.62
CA ASP A 83 4.11 -1.73 -8.68
C ASP A 83 4.61 -3.03 -9.31
N ALA A 84 5.91 -3.08 -9.62
CA ALA A 84 6.56 -4.30 -10.10
C ALA A 84 6.43 -5.47 -9.11
N LEU A 85 6.41 -5.20 -7.80
CA LEU A 85 6.29 -6.24 -6.78
C LEU A 85 4.89 -6.87 -6.71
N LEU A 86 3.85 -6.16 -7.14
CA LEU A 86 2.49 -6.68 -7.21
C LEU A 86 2.28 -7.63 -8.40
N ASP A 87 2.96 -7.35 -9.51
CA ASP A 87 2.86 -8.11 -10.76
C ASP A 87 3.70 -9.40 -10.74
N ILE A 88 4.75 -9.43 -9.92
CA ILE A 88 5.63 -10.60 -9.79
C ILE A 88 4.87 -11.80 -9.23
N SER A 89 5.10 -12.96 -9.84
CA SER A 89 4.56 -14.23 -9.35
C SER A 89 5.16 -14.64 -7.99
N THR A 90 4.40 -15.38 -7.18
CA THR A 90 4.89 -15.82 -5.86
C THR A 90 6.18 -16.66 -5.96
N ASP A 91 6.37 -17.43 -7.04
CA ASP A 91 7.55 -18.28 -7.22
C ASP A 91 8.83 -17.47 -7.53
N GLU A 92 8.70 -16.40 -8.29
CA GLU A 92 9.78 -15.46 -8.57
C GLU A 92 10.12 -14.61 -7.35
N LEU A 93 9.09 -14.15 -6.64
CA LEU A 93 9.24 -13.45 -5.36
C LEU A 93 10.08 -14.28 -4.37
N VAL A 94 9.85 -15.59 -4.31
CA VAL A 94 10.58 -16.48 -3.41
C VAL A 94 12.08 -16.46 -3.71
N LYS A 95 12.52 -16.30 -4.97
CA LYS A 95 13.94 -16.21 -5.33
C LYS A 95 14.61 -14.98 -4.73
N LEU A 96 13.86 -13.89 -4.57
CA LEU A 96 14.31 -12.64 -3.94
C LEU A 96 14.39 -12.72 -2.42
N PHE A 97 13.92 -13.78 -1.77
CA PHE A 97 13.92 -13.88 -0.32
C PHE A 97 15.15 -14.56 0.29
N HIS A 98 15.31 -14.39 1.61
CA HIS A 98 16.36 -15.06 2.37
C HIS A 98 16.10 -16.58 2.48
N ALA A 99 17.16 -17.36 2.76
CA ALA A 99 17.14 -18.83 2.70
C ALA A 99 16.03 -19.50 3.55
N ARG A 100 15.76 -19.01 4.77
CA ARG A 100 14.68 -19.51 5.64
C ARG A 100 13.29 -19.38 5.00
N VAL A 101 12.96 -18.23 4.42
CA VAL A 101 11.67 -18.02 3.75
C VAL A 101 11.57 -18.92 2.52
N ARG A 102 12.63 -18.99 1.70
CA ARG A 102 12.72 -19.91 0.55
C ARG A 102 12.42 -21.36 0.93
N ARG A 103 13.09 -21.86 1.97
CA ARG A 103 12.88 -23.21 2.51
C ARG A 103 11.44 -23.44 2.98
N ARG A 104 10.72 -22.42 3.47
CA ARG A 104 9.31 -22.57 3.87
C ARG A 104 8.39 -22.72 2.68
N PHE A 105 8.61 -21.96 1.61
CA PHE A 105 7.83 -22.10 0.38
C PHE A 105 8.12 -23.43 -0.34
N GLN A 106 9.39 -23.86 -0.38
CA GLN A 106 9.77 -25.18 -0.93
C GLN A 106 9.12 -26.36 -0.19
N LYS A 107 8.85 -26.23 1.12
CA LYS A 107 8.10 -27.22 1.90
C LYS A 107 6.59 -27.21 1.63
N GLY A 108 6.09 -26.22 0.89
CA GLY A 108 4.68 -26.05 0.57
C GLY A 108 3.86 -25.27 1.61
N LEU A 109 2.79 -24.64 1.14
CA LEU A 109 1.80 -23.95 1.96
C LEU A 109 0.70 -24.93 2.40
N LYS A 110 0.49 -25.04 3.71
CA LYS A 110 -0.61 -25.85 4.27
C LYS A 110 -1.98 -25.18 4.03
N ARG A 111 -3.07 -25.94 4.19
CA ARG A 111 -4.47 -25.47 4.07
C ARG A 111 -4.77 -24.20 4.87
N LYS A 112 -4.32 -24.11 6.12
CA LYS A 112 -4.56 -22.96 7.02
C LYS A 112 -3.97 -21.63 6.45
N PRO A 113 -2.67 -21.58 6.07
CA PRO A 113 -2.09 -20.45 5.33
C PRO A 113 -2.83 -20.02 4.06
N MET A 114 -3.40 -20.95 3.29
CA MET A 114 -4.14 -20.62 2.07
C MET A 114 -5.52 -20.03 2.38
N ALA A 115 -6.21 -20.58 3.38
CA ALA A 115 -7.47 -20.04 3.86
C ALA A 115 -7.34 -18.59 4.34
N LEU A 116 -6.21 -18.23 4.96
CA LEU A 116 -5.95 -16.84 5.35
C LEU A 116 -5.83 -15.92 4.13
N ILE A 117 -5.09 -16.32 3.09
CA ILE A 117 -4.97 -15.52 1.85
C ILE A 117 -6.35 -15.31 1.23
N LYS A 118 -7.16 -16.38 1.13
CA LYS A 118 -8.51 -16.29 0.57
C LYS A 118 -9.40 -15.29 1.33
N LYS A 119 -9.32 -15.29 2.67
CA LYS A 119 -10.06 -14.33 3.51
C LYS A 119 -9.58 -12.88 3.30
N LEU A 120 -8.27 -12.68 3.16
CA LEU A 120 -7.71 -11.35 2.93
C LEU A 120 -8.07 -10.81 1.54
N ARG A 121 -8.04 -11.66 0.50
CA ARG A 121 -8.52 -11.28 -0.84
C ARG A 121 -9.98 -10.85 -0.81
N LYS A 122 -10.84 -11.64 -0.14
CA LYS A 122 -12.25 -11.32 0.04
C LYS A 122 -12.44 -9.95 0.72
N SER A 123 -11.76 -9.75 1.86
CA SER A 123 -11.85 -8.51 2.62
C SER A 123 -11.34 -7.28 1.86
N LYS A 124 -10.32 -7.43 1.00
CA LYS A 124 -9.80 -6.35 0.15
C LYS A 124 -10.78 -5.99 -0.98
N CYS A 125 -11.49 -6.96 -1.53
CA CYS A 125 -12.52 -6.73 -2.55
C CYS A 125 -13.80 -6.08 -2.00
N GLU A 126 -14.19 -6.42 -0.77
CA GLU A 126 -15.40 -5.89 -0.12
C GLU A 126 -15.22 -4.48 0.44
N ALA A 127 -13.97 -4.01 0.58
CA ALA A 127 -13.69 -2.68 1.10
C ALA A 127 -14.01 -1.59 0.05
N PRO A 128 -14.69 -0.50 0.44
CA PRO A 128 -14.91 0.62 -0.47
C PRO A 128 -13.58 1.33 -0.79
N PRO A 129 -13.47 1.95 -1.98
CA PRO A 129 -12.24 2.61 -2.40
C PRO A 129 -11.90 3.77 -1.45
N GLY A 130 -10.74 3.67 -0.79
CA GLY A 130 -10.23 4.68 0.13
C GLY A 130 -10.35 4.33 1.61
N GLU A 131 -11.11 3.29 1.97
CA GLU A 131 -11.19 2.82 3.36
C GLU A 131 -10.27 1.63 3.63
N LYS A 132 -9.93 1.45 4.91
CA LYS A 132 -9.13 0.29 5.35
C LYS A 132 -10.02 -0.96 5.36
N PRO A 133 -9.53 -2.10 4.85
CA PRO A 133 -10.31 -3.34 4.83
C PRO A 133 -10.58 -3.89 6.24
N GLU A 134 -11.59 -4.75 6.33
CA GLU A 134 -11.98 -5.40 7.59
C GLU A 134 -10.81 -6.16 8.24
N ILE A 135 -10.75 -6.12 9.57
CA ILE A 135 -9.69 -6.76 10.35
C ILE A 135 -9.87 -8.29 10.35
N VAL A 136 -8.99 -9.00 9.63
CA VAL A 136 -8.99 -10.46 9.64
C VAL A 136 -8.16 -11.00 10.81
N LYS A 137 -8.83 -11.63 11.79
CA LYS A 137 -8.18 -12.22 12.98
C LYS A 137 -7.51 -13.57 12.65
N THR A 138 -6.27 -13.76 13.12
CA THR A 138 -5.50 -14.98 12.90
C THR A 138 -4.60 -15.36 14.08
N HIS A 139 -4.45 -16.67 14.30
CA HIS A 139 -3.46 -17.25 15.21
C HIS A 139 -2.18 -17.68 14.47
N LEU A 140 -2.14 -17.55 13.14
CA LEU A 140 -1.05 -18.02 12.31
C LEU A 140 0.16 -17.07 12.37
N ARG A 141 0.90 -17.11 13.49
CA ARG A 141 2.14 -16.33 13.66
C ARG A 141 3.27 -16.78 12.73
N ASN A 142 3.21 -18.02 12.26
CA ASN A 142 4.22 -18.64 11.38
C ASN A 142 3.98 -18.39 9.88
N LYS A 143 3.00 -17.57 9.50
CA LYS A 143 2.78 -17.15 8.12
C LYS A 143 3.75 -16.04 7.74
N ILE A 144 4.27 -16.13 6.51
CA ILE A 144 5.15 -15.13 5.90
C ILE A 144 4.27 -14.14 5.15
N ILE A 145 4.60 -12.86 5.23
CA ILE A 145 3.91 -11.79 4.48
C ILE A 145 4.32 -11.89 3.01
N VAL A 146 3.31 -11.93 2.14
CA VAL A 146 3.41 -11.98 0.67
C VAL A 146 2.90 -10.66 0.10
N HIS A 147 3.35 -10.28 -1.11
CA HIS A 147 2.96 -9.01 -1.76
C HIS A 147 1.43 -8.83 -1.89
N GLU A 148 0.67 -9.92 -2.10
CA GLU A 148 -0.79 -9.84 -2.16
C GLU A 148 -1.46 -9.30 -0.88
N MET A 149 -0.77 -9.37 0.25
CA MET A 149 -1.28 -8.95 1.56
C MET A 149 -1.04 -7.46 1.83
N ILE A 150 -0.36 -6.74 0.94
CA ILE A 150 -0.09 -5.30 1.10
C ILE A 150 -1.43 -4.54 1.13
N GLY A 151 -1.55 -3.65 2.12
CA GLY A 151 -2.77 -2.86 2.36
C GLY A 151 -3.87 -3.62 3.12
N SER A 152 -3.66 -4.89 3.49
CA SER A 152 -4.60 -5.60 4.37
C SER A 152 -4.36 -5.31 5.85
N VAL A 153 -5.43 -5.38 6.65
CA VAL A 153 -5.36 -5.26 8.11
C VAL A 153 -5.55 -6.63 8.76
N ILE A 154 -4.55 -7.07 9.53
CA ILE A 154 -4.50 -8.42 10.11
C ILE A 154 -4.43 -8.33 11.64
N GLY A 155 -5.36 -8.98 12.32
CA GLY A 155 -5.31 -9.17 13.77
C GLY A 155 -4.43 -10.36 14.13
N VAL A 156 -3.17 -10.16 14.55
CA VAL A 156 -2.24 -11.25 14.92
C VAL A 156 -2.33 -11.55 16.41
N TYR A 157 -2.70 -12.78 16.76
CA TYR A 157 -2.79 -13.21 18.16
C TYR A 157 -1.42 -13.23 18.83
N ASN A 158 -1.34 -12.57 19.98
CA ASN A 158 -0.15 -12.44 20.80
C ASN A 158 -0.04 -13.58 21.84
N GLY A 159 -1.18 -14.08 22.33
CA GLY A 159 -1.27 -14.96 23.50
C GLY A 159 -2.37 -14.53 24.48
N LYS A 160 -2.76 -13.24 24.40
CA LYS A 160 -3.84 -12.64 25.19
C LYS A 160 -4.81 -11.84 24.31
N THR A 161 -4.28 -11.01 23.43
CA THR A 161 -5.07 -10.13 22.55
C THR A 161 -4.67 -10.31 21.09
N PHE A 162 -5.54 -9.86 20.18
CA PHE A 162 -5.20 -9.71 18.77
C PHE A 162 -4.62 -8.31 18.57
N ASN A 163 -3.36 -8.24 18.13
CA ASN A 163 -2.76 -6.97 17.74
C ASN A 163 -3.13 -6.66 16.30
N THR A 164 -3.68 -5.47 16.05
CA THR A 164 -4.04 -5.03 14.70
C THR A 164 -2.79 -4.56 13.97
N VAL A 165 -2.41 -5.26 12.92
CA VAL A 165 -1.23 -4.97 12.09
C VAL A 165 -1.69 -4.60 10.69
N GLU A 166 -1.41 -3.37 10.28
CA GLU A 166 -1.55 -2.91 8.91
C GLU A 166 -0.29 -3.28 8.11
N ILE A 167 -0.47 -4.00 7.01
CA ILE A 167 0.67 -4.55 6.26
C ILE A 167 1.23 -3.49 5.31
N LYS A 168 2.41 -2.99 5.67
CA LYS A 168 3.24 -2.12 4.84
C LYS A 168 4.14 -2.93 3.89
N PRO A 169 4.57 -2.37 2.74
CA PRO A 169 5.46 -3.06 1.81
C PRO A 169 6.81 -3.43 2.43
N GLU A 170 7.34 -2.64 3.36
CA GLU A 170 8.58 -2.93 4.10
C GLU A 170 8.54 -4.25 4.89
N MET A 171 7.34 -4.72 5.25
CA MET A 171 7.12 -5.89 6.07
C MET A 171 7.21 -7.21 5.29
N ILE A 172 7.26 -7.15 3.96
CA ILE A 172 7.37 -8.32 3.09
C ILE A 172 8.62 -9.12 3.47
N ARG A 173 8.60 -10.45 3.28
CA ARG A 173 9.64 -11.42 3.69
C ARG A 173 9.71 -11.72 5.19
N HIS A 174 9.01 -10.98 6.04
CA HIS A 174 8.96 -11.25 7.47
C HIS A 174 7.78 -12.15 7.86
N TYR A 175 7.90 -12.78 9.04
CA TYR A 175 6.80 -13.54 9.63
C TYR A 175 5.85 -12.60 10.38
N LEU A 176 4.55 -12.92 10.36
CA LEU A 176 3.54 -12.20 11.15
C LEU A 176 3.90 -12.15 12.65
N ALA A 177 4.58 -13.19 13.16
CA ALA A 177 5.08 -13.22 14.54
C ALA A 177 5.93 -12.00 14.93
N LYS A 178 6.68 -11.42 13.98
CA LYS A 178 7.60 -10.31 14.24
C LYS A 178 6.86 -9.03 14.65
N PHE A 179 5.63 -8.86 14.19
CA PHE A 179 4.83 -7.64 14.39
C PHE A 179 3.89 -7.73 15.60
N SER A 180 3.89 -8.85 16.32
CA SER A 180 3.09 -9.05 17.53
C SER A 180 3.98 -9.59 18.64
N ILE A 181 4.39 -8.67 19.52
CA ILE A 181 5.31 -8.92 20.64
C ILE A 181 4.60 -9.79 21.67
N SER A 182 5.15 -10.98 22.00
CA SER A 182 4.48 -11.94 22.89
C SER A 182 4.44 -11.56 24.37
N TYR A 183 5.19 -10.54 24.76
CA TYR A 183 5.41 -10.12 26.14
C TYR A 183 5.37 -8.61 26.25
N LYS A 184 5.21 -8.09 27.47
CA LYS A 184 5.38 -6.67 27.73
C LYS A 184 6.84 -6.40 28.07
N PRO A 185 7.55 -5.50 27.36
CA PRO A 185 8.93 -5.19 27.70
C PRO A 185 8.99 -4.64 29.14
N VAL A 186 9.84 -5.25 29.95
CA VAL A 186 10.02 -4.85 31.35
C VAL A 186 10.98 -3.66 31.37
N LYS A 187 10.53 -2.54 31.92
CA LYS A 187 11.42 -1.43 32.29
C LYS A 187 11.71 -1.59 33.77
N HIS A 188 12.94 -1.93 34.11
CA HIS A 188 13.36 -1.96 35.50
C HIS A 188 13.29 -0.54 36.05
N GLY A 189 12.41 -0.33 37.05
CA GLY A 189 12.38 0.91 37.80
C GLY A 189 13.60 1.01 38.74
N ARG A 190 13.65 2.10 39.50
CA ARG A 190 14.54 2.14 40.67
C ARG A 190 14.16 0.98 41.59
N PRO A 191 15.14 0.21 42.10
CA PRO A 191 14.84 -0.81 43.10
C PRO A 191 14.09 -0.16 44.27
N ALA A 192 12.98 -0.76 44.68
CA ALA A 192 12.33 -0.37 45.92
C ALA A 192 13.30 -0.62 47.10
N ILE A 193 13.16 0.14 48.18
CA ILE A 193 13.88 -0.11 49.44
C ILE A 193 13.58 -1.55 49.90
N GLY A 194 14.62 -2.36 50.03
CA GLY A 194 14.52 -3.79 50.37
C GLY A 194 14.52 -4.77 49.19
N ALA A 195 14.47 -4.30 47.94
CA ALA A 195 14.51 -5.17 46.76
C ALA A 195 15.91 -5.70 46.44
N THR A 196 16.96 -4.95 46.75
CA THR A 196 18.37 -5.39 46.62
C THR A 196 18.94 -5.78 47.98
N HIS A 197 19.82 -6.78 48.02
CA HIS A 197 20.44 -7.26 49.26
C HIS A 197 21.15 -6.14 50.06
N SER A 198 21.72 -5.14 49.38
CA SER A 198 22.39 -3.98 49.98
C SER A 198 21.44 -2.92 50.58
N SER A 199 20.17 -2.92 50.20
CA SER A 199 19.17 -1.92 50.65
C SER A 199 18.31 -2.39 51.82
N ARG A 200 18.55 -3.61 52.33
CA ARG A 200 17.79 -4.19 53.46
C ARG A 200 18.15 -3.58 54.81
N PHE A 201 19.36 -3.05 54.95
CA PHE A 201 19.82 -2.46 56.21
C PHE A 201 19.66 -0.95 56.18
N ILE A 202 18.68 -0.47 56.95
CA ILE A 202 18.50 0.96 57.24
C ILE A 202 18.98 1.16 58.68
N PRO A 203 20.08 1.89 58.93
CA PRO A 203 20.51 2.16 60.29
C PRO A 203 19.46 3.04 60.96
N LEU A 204 18.81 2.50 61.99
CA LEU A 204 17.97 3.29 62.89
C LEU A 204 18.89 4.14 63.78
N LYS A 205 18.55 5.42 63.92
CA LYS A 205 19.25 6.38 64.79
C LYS A 205 18.57 6.43 66.14
#